data_AF-A0A160TVC6-F1
#
_entry.id   AF-A0A160TVC6-F1
#
_cell.length_a   1.000
_cell.length_b   1.000
_cell.length_c   1.000
_cell.angle_alpha   90.00
_cell.angle_beta   90.00
_cell.angle_gamma   90.00
#
_symmetry.space_group_name_H-M   'P 1'
#
loop_
_entity.id
_entity.type
_entity.pdbx_description
1 polymer ?
#
loop_
_entity_poly.entity_id
_entity_poly.type
_entity_poly.pdbx_seq_one_letter_code
_entity_poly.pdbx_strand_id
1 'polypeptide(L)'
;MARQMRTSDKGVELIKSFEGFRARASRLPDGKWLVGYGHTETARAGLTVSAFDAELILRFHDLKRVENHLAQQVFTPLSQNEFDALVSFAFNIGLKAFDSSDVLAHLNSGDRILAAEAMSSWRRGRVDGQIRVIDGLVRRRAVEVATFLDTPKRRVSIPSALVRPERDGLAGPNGNRDTSIVLEPRPEQNRARATAERESPPEAAARAVAQRLTRILGENGSRASGEPDPQPTGDSTVDEITRAVSALAGPDGNGEPAPAPPASMSERRRAYRPPNLSDPQGEGLTLDNLSVPPTSQKLIDDLATVEVDTSRLITPAQAEIEDFAPAHGWRWLPFALLAGLGTIGLYDGLRRILTQSGARMGEAASQTYTGPLMALGGGFLLFVSVYYLYRMLAQED
;
A
#
# COMPACT_ATOMS: atom_id res chain seq x y z
N MET A 1 -22.97 10.50 -4.66
CA MET A 1 -21.78 11.18 -5.21
C MET A 1 -20.98 11.72 -4.05
N ALA A 2 -19.72 11.31 -3.90
CA ALA A 2 -18.80 12.00 -3.02
C ALA A 2 -18.77 13.46 -3.46
N ARG A 3 -19.31 14.34 -2.62
CA ARG A 3 -19.20 15.80 -2.76
C ARG A 3 -17.71 16.13 -2.91
N GLN A 4 -17.34 17.24 -3.57
CA GLN A 4 -15.94 17.69 -3.59
C GLN A 4 -15.45 17.89 -2.15
N MET A 5 -14.85 16.84 -1.58
CA MET A 5 -14.24 16.83 -0.27
C MET A 5 -12.77 17.20 -0.44
N ARG A 6 -12.26 17.89 0.57
CA ARG A 6 -10.87 18.34 0.66
C ARG A 6 -10.27 17.66 1.87
N THR A 7 -8.99 17.34 1.77
CA THR A 7 -8.23 16.80 2.90
C THR A 7 -8.21 17.85 4.00
N SER A 8 -8.59 17.46 5.22
CA SER A 8 -8.56 18.38 6.35
C SER A 8 -7.13 18.65 6.81
N ASP A 9 -6.93 19.67 7.65
CA ASP A 9 -5.62 19.93 8.26
C ASP A 9 -5.10 18.73 9.05
N LYS A 10 -6.00 17.97 9.70
CA LYS A 10 -5.61 16.73 10.40
C LYS A 10 -5.14 15.66 9.42
N GLY A 11 -5.81 15.52 8.27
CA GLY A 11 -5.38 14.61 7.21
C GLY A 11 -4.02 14.99 6.63
N VAL A 12 -3.77 16.29 6.43
CA VAL A 12 -2.48 16.79 5.95
C VAL A 12 -1.37 16.50 6.97
N GLU A 13 -1.59 16.80 8.25
CA GLU A 13 -0.61 16.48 9.32
C GLU A 13 -0.35 14.98 9.44
N LEU A 14 -1.39 14.15 9.30
CA LEU A 14 -1.25 12.69 9.28
C LEU A 14 -0.30 12.24 8.16
N ILE A 15 -0.48 12.74 6.94
CA ILE A 15 0.38 12.41 5.80
C ILE A 15 1.80 12.91 6.03
N LYS A 16 1.97 14.17 6.46
CA LYS A 16 3.28 14.75 6.79
C LYS A 16 4.05 13.91 7.80
N SER A 17 3.36 13.38 8.82
CA SER A 17 3.98 12.56 9.87
C SER A 17 4.59 11.25 9.34
N PHE A 18 4.07 10.70 8.25
CA PHE A 18 4.58 9.47 7.64
C PHE A 18 5.60 9.70 6.53
N GLU A 19 5.44 10.77 5.73
CA GLU A 19 6.35 11.05 4.63
C GLU A 19 7.67 11.68 5.12
N GLY A 20 7.61 12.47 6.20
CA GLY A 20 8.75 13.23 6.70
C GLY A 20 9.12 14.40 5.79
N PHE A 21 9.75 15.43 6.36
CA PHE A 21 10.16 16.62 5.61
C PHE A 21 11.61 16.49 5.10
N ARG A 22 11.81 16.70 3.79
CA ARG A 22 13.13 16.78 3.16
C ARG A 22 13.37 18.15 2.53
N ALA A 23 14.20 18.96 3.18
CA ALA A 23 14.53 20.31 2.70
C ALA A 23 15.32 20.32 1.38
N ARG A 24 16.15 19.31 1.13
CA ARG A 24 16.96 19.17 -0.09
C ARG A 24 16.48 17.99 -0.93
N ALA A 25 16.48 18.17 -2.25
CA ALA A 25 16.15 17.10 -3.17
C ALA A 25 17.15 15.94 -3.07
N SER A 26 16.64 14.72 -2.98
CA SER A 26 17.42 13.49 -2.88
C SER A 26 17.09 12.55 -4.03
N ARG A 27 18.08 11.80 -4.52
CA ARG A 27 17.91 10.91 -5.66
C ARG A 27 17.43 9.54 -5.18
N LEU A 28 16.35 9.05 -5.76
CA LEU A 28 15.83 7.70 -5.52
C LEU A 28 16.60 6.65 -6.34
N PRO A 29 16.52 5.35 -5.97
CA PRO A 29 17.09 4.26 -6.75
C PRO A 29 16.56 4.14 -8.19
N ASP A 30 15.36 4.65 -8.47
CA ASP A 30 14.75 4.68 -9.80
C ASP A 30 15.25 5.86 -10.66
N GLY A 31 16.14 6.69 -10.12
CA GLY A 31 16.73 7.84 -10.79
C GLY A 31 15.94 9.14 -10.67
N LYS A 32 14.72 9.11 -10.11
CA LYS A 32 13.92 10.32 -9.85
C LYS A 32 14.45 11.09 -8.65
N TRP A 33 13.96 12.31 -8.48
CA TRP A 33 14.26 13.16 -7.33
C TRP A 33 13.05 13.23 -6.39
N LEU A 34 13.32 13.30 -5.09
CA LEU A 34 12.35 13.46 -4.00
C LEU A 34 12.64 14.74 -3.25
N VAL A 35 11.63 15.57 -2.99
CA VAL A 35 11.76 16.79 -2.17
C VAL A 35 10.52 17.01 -1.30
N GLY A 36 10.65 17.75 -0.19
CA GLY A 36 9.52 18.07 0.69
C GLY A 36 8.91 16.83 1.33
N TYR A 37 7.59 16.69 1.24
CA TYR A 37 6.80 15.57 1.77
C TYR A 37 6.49 14.53 0.67
N GLY A 38 7.52 13.98 0.04
CA GLY A 38 7.34 12.93 -0.96
C GLY A 38 7.09 13.42 -2.40
N HIS A 39 7.29 14.71 -2.69
CA HIS A 39 7.07 15.27 -4.03
C HIS A 39 8.17 14.83 -5.02
N THR A 40 7.76 14.36 -6.19
CA THR A 40 8.69 13.84 -7.23
C THR A 40 8.56 14.47 -8.61
N GLU A 41 7.43 15.12 -8.92
CA GLU A 41 7.11 15.53 -10.30
C GLU A 41 7.97 16.70 -10.79
N THR A 42 8.16 17.72 -9.95
CA THR A 42 8.99 18.90 -10.27
C THR A 42 10.36 18.89 -9.59
N ALA A 43 10.66 17.80 -8.85
CA ALA A 43 11.89 17.65 -8.12
C ALA A 43 13.08 17.49 -9.07
N ARG A 44 14.19 18.18 -8.78
CA ARG A 44 15.42 18.15 -9.58
C ARG A 44 16.66 18.32 -8.71
N ALA A 45 17.82 17.98 -9.26
CA ALA A 45 19.11 18.12 -8.59
C ALA A 45 19.30 19.55 -8.05
N GLY A 46 19.78 19.67 -6.81
CA GLY A 46 20.07 20.97 -6.17
C GLY A 46 18.86 21.76 -5.70
N LEU A 47 17.63 21.28 -5.91
CA LEU A 47 16.42 21.97 -5.43
C LEU A 47 16.34 21.93 -3.89
N THR A 48 16.09 23.09 -3.30
CA THR A 48 15.81 23.27 -1.86
C THR A 48 14.42 23.85 -1.69
N VAL A 49 13.69 23.38 -0.68
CA VAL A 49 12.34 23.86 -0.36
C VAL A 49 12.20 24.14 1.13
N SER A 50 11.44 25.17 1.50
CA SER A 50 11.06 25.41 2.90
C SER A 50 9.96 24.44 3.35
N ALA A 51 9.78 24.25 4.65
CA ALA A 51 8.69 23.42 5.18
C ALA A 51 7.30 23.97 4.79
N PHE A 52 7.18 25.31 4.70
CA PHE A 52 5.98 25.99 4.27
C PHE A 52 5.68 25.73 2.79
N ASP A 53 6.66 25.93 1.92
CA ASP A 53 6.48 25.69 0.48
C ASP A 53 6.22 24.21 0.18
N ALA A 54 6.87 23.29 0.90
CA ALA A 54 6.62 21.86 0.78
C ALA A 54 5.18 21.48 1.18
N GLU A 55 4.62 22.13 2.19
CA GLU A 55 3.22 21.92 2.56
C GLU A 55 2.26 22.49 1.50
N LEU A 56 2.58 23.63 0.90
CA LEU A 56 1.78 24.18 -0.21
C LEU A 56 1.80 23.23 -1.42
N ILE A 57 2.98 22.70 -1.77
CA ILE A 57 3.11 21.70 -2.85
C ILE A 57 2.26 20.48 -2.52
N LEU A 58 2.37 19.93 -1.31
CA LEU A 58 1.57 18.79 -0.88
C LEU A 58 0.06 19.07 -1.05
N ARG A 59 -0.44 20.17 -0.49
CA ARG A 59 -1.88 20.49 -0.49
C ARG A 59 -2.44 20.78 -1.87
N PHE A 60 -1.78 21.65 -2.63
CA PHE A 60 -2.36 22.21 -3.85
C PHE A 60 -2.01 21.43 -5.11
N HIS A 61 -0.96 20.62 -5.05
CA HIS A 61 -0.50 19.82 -6.17
C HIS A 61 -0.77 18.33 -5.94
N ASP A 62 -0.08 17.74 -4.96
CA ASP A 62 -0.03 16.28 -4.83
C ASP A 62 -1.34 15.69 -4.31
N LEU A 63 -1.91 16.28 -3.25
CA LEU A 63 -3.19 15.85 -2.70
C LEU A 63 -4.36 16.13 -3.63
N LYS A 64 -4.32 17.23 -4.39
CA LYS A 64 -5.40 17.57 -5.34
C LYS A 64 -5.63 16.44 -6.36
N ARG A 65 -4.58 15.78 -6.82
CA ARG A 65 -4.69 14.62 -7.72
C ARG A 65 -5.40 13.46 -7.03
N VAL A 66 -5.04 13.17 -5.78
CA VAL A 66 -5.64 12.07 -4.99
C VAL A 66 -7.10 12.38 -4.66
N GLU A 67 -7.41 13.58 -4.18
CA GLU A 67 -8.76 14.05 -3.87
C GLU A 67 -9.70 13.92 -5.07
N ASN A 68 -9.27 14.38 -6.24
CA ASN A 68 -10.04 14.29 -7.47
C ASN A 68 -10.29 12.84 -7.88
N HIS A 69 -9.29 11.97 -7.70
CA HIS A 69 -9.41 10.56 -8.02
C HIS A 69 -10.41 9.85 -7.10
N LEU A 70 -10.34 10.09 -5.79
CA LEU A 70 -11.30 9.56 -4.83
C LEU A 70 -12.72 10.04 -5.12
N ALA A 71 -12.90 11.30 -5.49
CA ALA A 71 -14.21 11.84 -5.85
C ALA A 71 -14.85 11.13 -7.07
N GLN A 72 -14.03 10.55 -7.95
CA GLN A 72 -14.50 9.81 -9.12
C GLN A 72 -14.77 8.33 -8.81
N GLN A 73 -13.96 7.72 -7.95
CA GLN A 73 -13.99 6.27 -7.70
C GLN A 73 -14.89 5.88 -6.52
N VAL A 74 -15.09 6.77 -5.54
CA VAL A 74 -15.89 6.46 -4.34
C VAL A 74 -17.33 6.93 -4.53
N PHE A 75 -18.25 5.96 -4.53
CA PHE A 75 -19.68 6.22 -4.73
C PHE A 75 -20.45 6.38 -3.42
N THR A 76 -19.94 5.81 -2.33
CA THR A 76 -20.55 5.90 -1.01
C THR A 76 -20.30 7.26 -0.34
N PRO A 77 -21.27 7.77 0.45
CA PRO A 77 -21.04 8.95 1.28
C PRO A 77 -19.95 8.70 2.33
N LEU A 78 -18.99 9.63 2.41
CA LEU A 78 -17.89 9.60 3.36
C LEU A 78 -18.02 10.71 4.40
N SER A 79 -17.61 10.41 5.62
CA SER A 79 -17.26 11.39 6.64
C SER A 79 -15.88 11.98 6.37
N GLN A 80 -15.56 13.13 6.99
CA GLN A 80 -14.26 13.78 6.82
C GLN A 80 -13.09 12.87 7.23
N ASN A 81 -13.23 12.14 8.33
CA ASN A 81 -12.20 11.23 8.83
C ASN A 81 -11.97 10.04 7.89
N GLU A 82 -13.06 9.44 7.36
CA GLU A 82 -12.95 8.38 6.34
C GLU A 82 -12.25 8.91 5.09
N PHE A 83 -12.59 10.12 4.64
CA PHE A 83 -11.95 10.74 3.49
C PHE A 83 -10.46 11.00 3.72
N ASP A 84 -10.09 11.61 4.85
CA ASP A 84 -8.68 11.90 5.19
C ASP A 84 -7.83 10.62 5.27
N ALA A 85 -8.38 9.55 5.85
CA ALA A 85 -7.72 8.25 5.94
C ALA A 85 -7.52 7.62 4.55
N LEU A 86 -8.53 7.67 3.68
CA LEU A 86 -8.45 7.16 2.32
C LEU A 86 -7.46 7.95 1.47
N VAL A 87 -7.38 9.28 1.64
CA VAL A 87 -6.38 10.11 0.98
C VAL A 87 -4.97 9.69 1.41
N SER A 88 -4.71 9.55 2.72
CA SER A 88 -3.40 9.08 3.22
C SER A 88 -3.03 7.70 2.69
N PHE A 89 -4.01 6.79 2.66
CA PHE A 89 -3.85 5.43 2.17
C PHE A 89 -3.52 5.40 0.67
N ALA A 90 -4.34 6.07 -0.17
CA ALA A 90 -4.17 6.14 -1.61
C ALA A 90 -2.90 6.89 -2.02
N PHE A 91 -2.50 7.91 -1.24
CA PHE A 91 -1.21 8.60 -1.42
C PHE A 91 -0.04 7.62 -1.27
N ASN A 92 -0.10 6.71 -0.30
CA ASN A 92 0.98 5.75 -0.05
C ASN A 92 1.05 4.60 -1.05
N ILE A 93 -0.08 3.95 -1.32
CA ILE A 93 -0.09 2.76 -2.21
C ILE A 93 -0.10 3.16 -3.70
N GLY A 94 -0.47 4.41 -3.99
CA GLY A 94 -0.67 4.94 -5.34
C GLY A 94 -2.06 4.63 -5.90
N LEU A 95 -2.53 5.52 -6.78
CA LEU A 95 -3.91 5.48 -7.31
C LEU A 95 -4.24 4.19 -8.07
N LYS A 96 -3.29 3.65 -8.84
CA LYS A 96 -3.50 2.40 -9.59
C LYS A 96 -3.72 1.19 -8.66
N ALA A 97 -2.98 1.14 -7.55
CA ALA A 97 -3.15 0.09 -6.55
C ALA A 97 -4.47 0.27 -5.79
N PHE A 98 -4.85 1.53 -5.52
CA PHE A 98 -6.14 1.85 -4.90
C PHE A 98 -7.33 1.40 -5.76
N ASP A 99 -7.31 1.64 -7.07
CA ASP A 99 -8.39 1.25 -7.98
C ASP A 99 -8.64 -0.26 -8.06
N SER A 100 -7.58 -1.04 -7.88
CA SER A 100 -7.63 -2.51 -7.90
C SER A 100 -7.71 -3.13 -6.51
N SER A 101 -7.87 -2.30 -5.46
CA SER A 101 -7.87 -2.77 -4.08
C SER A 101 -9.23 -3.27 -3.62
N ASP A 102 -9.21 -4.30 -2.78
CA ASP A 102 -10.40 -4.77 -2.06
C ASP A 102 -11.00 -3.67 -1.16
N VAL A 103 -10.19 -2.69 -0.74
CA VAL A 103 -10.64 -1.52 0.02
C VAL A 103 -11.70 -0.74 -0.74
N LEU A 104 -11.43 -0.40 -2.02
CA LEU A 104 -12.39 0.34 -2.85
C LEU A 104 -13.64 -0.48 -3.14
N ALA A 105 -13.48 -1.79 -3.38
CA ALA A 105 -14.60 -2.70 -3.62
C ALA A 105 -15.54 -2.78 -2.41
N HIS A 106 -15.00 -3.04 -1.22
CA HIS A 106 -15.76 -3.09 0.04
C HIS A 106 -16.36 -1.73 0.41
N LEU A 107 -15.62 -0.64 0.16
CA LEU A 107 -16.13 0.69 0.43
C LEU A 107 -17.35 1.00 -0.45
N ASN A 108 -17.28 0.71 -1.75
CA ASN A 108 -18.36 0.96 -2.69
C ASN A 108 -19.56 0.00 -2.50
N SER A 109 -19.37 -1.18 -1.91
CA SER A 109 -20.49 -2.04 -1.45
C SER A 109 -21.14 -1.55 -0.15
N GLY A 110 -20.52 -0.59 0.54
CA GLY A 110 -20.98 -0.05 1.81
C GLY A 110 -20.41 -0.75 3.05
N ASP A 111 -19.55 -1.76 2.86
CA ASP A 111 -18.96 -2.58 3.91
C ASP A 111 -17.71 -1.94 4.51
N ARG A 112 -17.92 -0.92 5.36
CA ARG A 112 -16.83 -0.14 5.99
C ARG A 112 -15.87 -0.99 6.82
N ILE A 113 -16.37 -2.02 7.52
CA ILE A 113 -15.52 -2.87 8.37
C ILE A 113 -14.58 -3.71 7.50
N LEU A 114 -15.09 -4.32 6.43
CA LEU A 114 -14.25 -5.07 5.48
C LEU A 114 -13.25 -4.15 4.76
N ALA A 115 -13.63 -2.92 4.43
CA ALA A 115 -12.70 -1.94 3.87
C ALA A 115 -11.54 -1.64 4.84
N ALA A 116 -11.83 -1.46 6.14
CA ALA A 116 -10.82 -1.22 7.17
C ALA A 116 -9.88 -2.43 7.39
N GLU A 117 -10.42 -3.64 7.36
CA GLU A 117 -9.61 -4.87 7.40
C GLU A 117 -8.72 -5.01 6.17
N ALA A 118 -9.28 -4.73 4.98
CA ALA A 118 -8.54 -4.73 3.73
C ALA A 118 -7.41 -3.70 3.74
N MET A 119 -7.58 -2.51 4.32
CA MET A 119 -6.50 -1.52 4.49
C MET A 119 -5.33 -2.10 5.29
N SER A 120 -5.60 -2.89 6.33
CA SER A 120 -4.57 -3.55 7.16
C SER A 120 -3.76 -4.60 6.41
N SER A 121 -4.24 -5.10 5.26
CA SER A 121 -3.52 -6.05 4.41
C SER A 121 -2.35 -5.41 3.64
N TRP A 122 -2.37 -4.08 3.42
CA TRP A 122 -1.36 -3.31 2.69
C TRP A 122 -0.12 -2.97 3.53
N ARG A 123 0.50 -4.01 4.10
CA ARG A 123 1.65 -3.95 5.02
C ARG A 123 2.92 -4.60 4.48
N ARG A 124 2.90 -5.07 3.24
CA ARG A 124 4.01 -5.79 2.60
C ARG A 124 4.71 -4.92 1.58
N GLY A 125 6.03 -5.00 1.52
CA GLY A 125 6.84 -4.33 0.51
C GLY A 125 8.04 -5.18 0.11
N ARG A 126 8.73 -4.77 -0.95
CA ARG A 126 9.93 -5.47 -1.42
C ARG A 126 11.16 -4.89 -0.73
N VAL A 127 11.87 -5.72 0.01
CA VAL A 127 13.15 -5.39 0.66
C VAL A 127 14.16 -6.45 0.24
N ASP A 128 15.29 -6.02 -0.33
CA ASP A 128 16.34 -6.90 -0.86
C ASP A 128 15.79 -8.00 -1.81
N GLY A 129 14.86 -7.62 -2.69
CA GLY A 129 14.24 -8.52 -3.67
C GLY A 129 13.11 -9.40 -3.15
N GLN A 130 12.90 -9.48 -1.83
CA GLN A 130 11.90 -10.35 -1.20
C GLN A 130 10.70 -9.55 -0.67
N ILE A 131 9.49 -10.11 -0.78
CA ILE A 131 8.28 -9.50 -0.24
C ILE A 131 8.17 -9.83 1.25
N ARG A 132 8.36 -8.83 2.11
CA ARG A 132 8.29 -8.96 3.57
C ARG A 132 7.25 -8.02 4.15
N VAL A 133 6.75 -8.34 5.34
CA VAL A 133 5.93 -7.40 6.13
C VAL A 133 6.87 -6.32 6.67
N ILE A 134 6.49 -5.06 6.49
CA ILE A 134 7.26 -3.89 6.93
C ILE A 134 6.55 -3.30 8.15
N ASP A 135 7.24 -3.26 9.28
CA ASP A 135 6.68 -2.75 10.55
C ASP A 135 6.16 -1.31 10.43
N GLY A 136 6.91 -0.43 9.74
CA GLY A 136 6.47 0.95 9.47
C GLY A 136 5.13 1.04 8.73
N LEU A 137 4.89 0.14 7.77
CA LEU A 137 3.59 0.07 7.07
C LEU A 137 2.48 -0.46 7.97
N VAL A 138 2.77 -1.42 8.86
CA VAL A 138 1.79 -1.89 9.86
C VAL A 138 1.31 -0.74 10.74
N ARG A 139 2.24 0.06 11.27
CA ARG A 139 1.92 1.22 12.12
C ARG A 139 1.14 2.29 11.34
N ARG A 140 1.54 2.58 10.10
CA ARG A 140 0.80 3.50 9.22
C ARG A 140 -0.64 3.04 9.01
N ARG A 141 -0.86 1.78 8.64
CA ARG A 141 -2.21 1.24 8.44
C ARG A 141 -3.04 1.26 9.72
N ALA A 142 -2.45 0.98 10.88
CA ALA A 142 -3.18 1.06 12.14
C ALA A 142 -3.75 2.46 12.41
N VAL A 143 -2.97 3.52 12.17
CA VAL A 143 -3.42 4.90 12.37
C VAL A 143 -4.45 5.32 11.31
N GLU A 144 -4.24 4.95 10.05
CA GLU A 144 -5.21 5.23 8.98
C GLU A 144 -6.54 4.52 9.23
N VAL A 145 -6.51 3.25 9.63
CA VAL A 145 -7.71 2.48 10.00
C VAL A 145 -8.39 3.07 11.23
N ALA A 146 -7.64 3.44 12.25
CA ALA A 146 -8.19 4.10 13.44
C ALA A 146 -8.86 5.43 13.07
N THR A 147 -8.25 6.19 12.16
CA THR A 147 -8.82 7.45 11.65
C THR A 147 -10.09 7.18 10.84
N PHE A 148 -10.06 6.19 9.94
CA PHE A 148 -11.18 5.78 9.09
C PHE A 148 -12.41 5.35 9.93
N LEU A 149 -12.18 4.63 11.03
CA LEU A 149 -13.24 4.14 11.92
C LEU A 149 -13.64 5.16 13.00
N ASP A 150 -12.89 6.24 13.21
CA ASP A 150 -13.24 7.27 14.19
C ASP A 150 -14.36 8.16 13.66
N THR A 151 -15.51 8.10 14.32
CA THR A 151 -16.68 8.94 14.01
C THR A 151 -16.81 10.07 15.04
N PRO A 152 -16.25 11.26 14.79
CA PRO A 152 -16.35 12.38 15.72
C PRO A 152 -17.82 12.77 15.85
N LYS A 153 -18.27 13.02 17.10
CA LYS A 153 -19.66 13.32 17.49
C LYS A 153 -20.64 12.15 17.52
N ARG A 154 -20.20 10.91 17.25
CA ARG A 154 -21.04 9.70 17.31
C ARG A 154 -20.38 8.54 18.06
N ARG A 155 -19.57 8.81 19.09
CA ARG A 155 -19.07 7.72 19.95
C ARG A 155 -20.28 7.08 20.63
N VAL A 156 -20.63 5.88 20.19
CA VAL A 156 -21.68 5.08 20.80
C VAL A 156 -21.11 4.53 22.11
N SER A 157 -21.71 4.91 23.24
CA SER A 157 -21.34 4.34 24.52
C SER A 157 -21.82 2.89 24.57
N ILE A 158 -20.88 1.95 24.59
CA ILE A 158 -21.15 0.53 24.77
C ILE A 158 -20.44 0.10 26.06
N PRO A 159 -21.09 0.26 27.23
CA PRO A 159 -20.51 -0.17 28.50
C PRO A 159 -20.24 -1.68 28.51
N SER A 160 -19.04 -2.07 28.94
CA SER A 160 -18.66 -3.49 29.07
C SER A 160 -19.58 -4.29 30.02
N ALA A 161 -20.26 -3.58 30.94
CA ALA A 161 -21.26 -4.18 31.82
C ALA A 161 -22.54 -4.59 31.09
N LEU A 162 -22.89 -3.90 29.99
CA LEU A 162 -24.09 -4.17 29.18
C LEU A 162 -23.79 -5.15 28.04
N VAL A 163 -22.61 -5.04 27.43
CA VAL A 163 -22.20 -5.91 26.32
C VAL A 163 -20.81 -6.47 26.63
N ARG A 164 -20.74 -7.79 26.84
CA ARG A 164 -19.45 -8.49 26.99
C ARG A 164 -18.88 -8.76 25.60
N PRO A 165 -17.64 -8.36 25.31
CA PRO A 165 -17.01 -8.67 24.03
C PRO A 165 -16.72 -10.17 23.96
N GLU A 166 -17.11 -10.80 22.86
CA GLU A 166 -16.76 -12.18 22.52
C GLU A 166 -15.74 -12.18 21.38
N ARG A 167 -14.89 -13.21 21.36
CA ARG A 167 -13.90 -13.36 20.28
C ARG A 167 -14.63 -13.78 19.01
N ASP A 168 -14.50 -12.96 17.97
CA ASP A 168 -14.88 -13.40 16.63
C ASP A 168 -13.91 -14.51 16.16
N GLY A 169 -14.44 -15.72 16.03
CA GLY A 169 -13.69 -16.89 15.56
C GLY A 169 -13.32 -16.82 14.07
N LEU A 170 -14.00 -15.97 13.30
CA LEU A 170 -13.80 -15.81 11.86
C LEU A 170 -12.79 -14.70 11.53
N ALA A 171 -12.62 -13.71 12.41
CA ALA A 171 -11.70 -12.58 12.23
C ALA A 171 -10.20 -12.92 12.45
N GLY A 172 -9.85 -14.18 12.72
CA GLY A 172 -8.47 -14.61 12.89
C GLY A 172 -7.73 -14.87 11.56
N PRO A 173 -6.37 -14.84 11.54
CA PRO A 173 -5.58 -15.17 10.35
C PRO A 173 -5.75 -16.63 9.84
N ASN A 174 -6.58 -17.43 10.51
CA ASN A 174 -6.95 -18.80 10.16
C ASN A 174 -8.42 -18.96 9.74
N GLY A 175 -9.11 -17.87 9.39
CA GLY A 175 -10.50 -17.87 8.88
C GLY A 175 -10.64 -18.43 7.46
N ASN A 176 -10.19 -19.66 7.24
CA ASN A 176 -10.86 -20.74 6.52
C ASN A 176 -9.83 -21.85 6.21
N ARG A 177 -9.73 -22.84 7.08
CA ARG A 177 -9.48 -24.21 6.65
C ARG A 177 -10.75 -24.99 6.98
N ASP A 178 -11.67 -25.05 6.04
CA ASP A 178 -12.53 -26.22 5.87
C ASP A 178 -11.64 -27.47 6.02
N THR A 179 -11.91 -28.50 6.80
CA THR A 179 -13.01 -28.84 7.70
C THR A 179 -12.51 -29.97 8.60
N SER A 180 -13.04 -30.09 9.81
CA SER A 180 -13.52 -31.41 10.23
C SER A 180 -14.73 -31.21 11.13
N ILE A 181 -15.91 -31.41 10.54
CA ILE A 181 -17.10 -31.73 11.32
C ILE A 181 -16.83 -33.09 11.94
N VAL A 182 -16.56 -33.13 13.24
CA VAL A 182 -16.63 -34.38 13.99
C VAL A 182 -18.08 -34.52 14.44
N LEU A 183 -18.85 -35.32 13.69
CA LEU A 183 -20.10 -35.88 14.19
C LEU A 183 -19.73 -36.91 15.26
N GLU A 184 -19.64 -36.47 16.53
CA GLU A 184 -19.58 -37.41 17.64
C GLU A 184 -21.01 -37.88 17.97
N PRO A 185 -21.34 -39.17 17.79
CA PRO A 185 -22.51 -39.72 18.45
C PRO A 185 -22.27 -39.70 19.96
N ARG A 186 -23.21 -39.10 20.70
CA ARG A 186 -23.27 -39.14 22.17
C ARG A 186 -22.90 -40.53 22.70
N PRO A 187 -21.97 -40.66 23.67
CA PRO A 187 -21.68 -41.94 24.29
C PRO A 187 -22.87 -42.39 25.15
N GLU A 188 -23.42 -43.58 24.83
CA GLU A 188 -24.56 -44.23 25.50
C GLU A 188 -24.22 -44.83 26.88
N GLN A 189 -23.29 -44.26 27.66
CA GLN A 189 -23.10 -44.73 29.05
C GLN A 189 -24.18 -44.23 30.02
N ASN A 190 -25.17 -43.48 29.54
CA ASN A 190 -26.40 -43.18 30.29
C ASN A 190 -27.71 -43.43 29.51
N ARG A 191 -27.73 -44.47 28.67
CA ARG A 191 -28.98 -45.14 28.28
C ARG A 191 -28.84 -46.66 28.33
N ALA A 192 -28.39 -47.16 29.46
CA ALA A 192 -28.60 -48.56 29.84
C ALA A 192 -30.08 -48.93 29.60
N ARG A 193 -30.33 -50.12 29.00
CA ARG A 193 -31.62 -50.67 28.50
C ARG A 193 -32.00 -50.28 27.06
N ALA A 194 -31.48 -51.02 26.08
CA ALA A 194 -32.30 -51.64 25.02
C ALA A 194 -31.41 -52.45 24.06
N THR A 195 -31.62 -53.77 24.04
CA THR A 195 -31.56 -54.67 22.85
C THR A 195 -30.27 -54.66 22.02
N ALA A 196 -29.30 -55.54 22.26
CA ALA A 196 -29.26 -56.95 21.83
C ALA A 196 -29.51 -57.16 20.32
N GLU A 197 -28.55 -57.84 19.69
CA GLU A 197 -28.52 -58.40 18.33
C GLU A 197 -28.12 -57.44 17.18
N ARG A 198 -26.82 -57.40 16.87
CA ARG A 198 -26.32 -56.99 15.55
C ARG A 198 -25.27 -57.99 15.06
N GLU A 199 -25.56 -58.58 13.91
CA GLU A 199 -24.71 -59.51 13.14
C GLU A 199 -23.31 -58.93 12.90
N SER A 200 -22.30 -59.80 12.86
CA SER A 200 -20.90 -59.38 12.76
C SER A 200 -20.51 -58.97 11.32
N PRO A 201 -19.54 -58.04 11.13
CA PRO A 201 -19.10 -57.57 9.81
C PRO A 201 -18.71 -58.65 8.77
N PRO A 202 -18.05 -59.77 9.13
CA PRO A 202 -17.77 -60.84 8.17
C PRO A 202 -19.04 -61.60 7.74
N GLU A 203 -20.04 -61.67 8.62
CA GLU A 203 -21.33 -62.34 8.38
C GLU A 203 -22.23 -61.50 7.47
N ALA A 204 -22.23 -60.17 7.65
CA ALA A 204 -22.87 -59.23 6.73
C ALA A 204 -22.20 -59.23 5.33
N ALA A 205 -20.88 -59.35 5.26
CA ALA A 205 -20.14 -59.48 4.01
C ALA A 205 -20.44 -60.80 3.29
N ALA A 206 -20.47 -61.93 4.02
CA ALA A 206 -20.85 -63.23 3.48
C ALA A 206 -22.29 -63.23 2.94
N ARG A 207 -23.22 -62.57 3.64
CA ARG A 207 -24.61 -62.44 3.20
C ARG A 207 -24.76 -61.55 1.97
N ALA A 208 -24.00 -60.46 1.87
CA ALA A 208 -23.99 -59.59 0.69
C ALA A 208 -23.39 -60.29 -0.54
N VAL A 209 -22.36 -61.12 -0.35
CA VAL A 209 -21.77 -61.94 -1.41
C VAL A 209 -22.74 -63.03 -1.85
N ALA A 210 -23.41 -63.71 -0.91
CA ALA A 210 -24.44 -64.70 -1.22
C ALA A 210 -25.62 -64.09 -2.00
N GLN A 211 -26.12 -62.91 -1.58
CA GLN A 211 -27.20 -62.20 -2.28
C GLN A 211 -26.79 -61.73 -3.68
N ARG A 212 -25.51 -61.40 -3.90
CA ARG A 212 -24.97 -61.03 -5.21
C ARG A 212 -24.78 -62.26 -6.11
N LEU A 213 -24.37 -63.39 -5.54
CA LEU A 213 -24.27 -64.68 -6.24
C LEU A 213 -25.64 -65.18 -6.69
N THR A 214 -26.68 -65.08 -5.86
CA THR A 214 -28.05 -65.49 -6.25
C THR A 214 -28.66 -64.58 -7.33
N ARG A 215 -28.28 -63.29 -7.37
CA ARG A 215 -28.71 -62.36 -8.41
C ARG A 215 -28.02 -62.62 -9.75
N ILE A 216 -26.72 -62.94 -9.72
CA ILE A 216 -25.93 -63.22 -10.92
C ILE A 216 -26.26 -64.60 -11.51
N LEU A 217 -26.50 -65.61 -10.66
CA LEU A 217 -26.83 -66.98 -11.09
C LEU A 217 -28.33 -67.19 -11.38
N GLY A 218 -29.20 -66.23 -11.03
CA GLY A 218 -30.65 -66.28 -11.24
C GLY A 218 -31.16 -65.65 -12.54
N GLU A 219 -30.39 -64.77 -13.20
CA GLU A 219 -30.83 -64.01 -14.38
C GLU A 219 -29.89 -64.14 -15.59
N ASN A 220 -29.37 -65.32 -15.98
CA ASN A 220 -28.98 -65.64 -17.39
C ASN A 220 -28.22 -66.98 -17.53
N GLY A 221 -28.79 -68.08 -17.05
CA GLY A 221 -28.42 -69.44 -17.45
C GLY A 221 -29.02 -69.82 -18.82
N SER A 222 -28.93 -68.95 -19.83
CA SER A 222 -29.36 -69.25 -21.20
C SER A 222 -28.40 -68.62 -22.20
N ARG A 223 -27.63 -69.51 -22.87
CA ARG A 223 -26.66 -69.32 -23.98
C ARG A 223 -25.21 -69.05 -23.48
N ALA A 224 -24.33 -70.05 -23.37
CA ALA A 224 -23.57 -70.73 -24.44
C ALA A 224 -22.94 -69.71 -25.42
N SER A 225 -21.63 -69.60 -25.65
CA SER A 225 -20.60 -70.63 -25.85
C SER A 225 -19.20 -70.00 -26.09
N GLY A 226 -18.11 -70.68 -25.66
CA GLY A 226 -16.83 -70.73 -26.40
C GLY A 226 -15.58 -69.98 -25.86
N GLU A 227 -14.62 -70.76 -25.35
CA GLU A 227 -13.16 -70.61 -25.08
C GLU A 227 -12.26 -69.88 -26.15
N PRO A 228 -10.91 -69.77 -25.99
CA PRO A 228 -10.05 -69.51 -24.80
C PRO A 228 -8.87 -68.50 -25.03
N ASP A 229 -8.16 -68.19 -23.93
CA ASP A 229 -6.86 -67.48 -23.74
C ASP A 229 -5.64 -68.22 -24.40
N PRO A 230 -4.41 -67.67 -24.56
CA PRO A 230 -3.44 -67.54 -23.43
C PRO A 230 -2.36 -66.41 -23.49
N GLN A 231 -2.16 -65.70 -22.37
CA GLN A 231 -1.04 -65.80 -21.37
C GLN A 231 0.50 -65.82 -21.78
N PRO A 232 1.49 -65.75 -20.83
CA PRO A 232 2.30 -64.57 -20.46
C PRO A 232 3.83 -64.84 -20.38
N THR A 233 4.63 -63.96 -19.70
CA THR A 233 5.83 -64.21 -18.81
C THR A 233 6.78 -62.99 -18.83
N GLY A 234 7.51 -62.57 -17.78
CA GLY A 234 7.77 -63.08 -16.44
C GLY A 234 8.66 -62.10 -15.64
N ASP A 235 8.72 -62.27 -14.32
CA ASP A 235 9.40 -61.45 -13.31
C ASP A 235 10.93 -61.71 -13.18
N SER A 236 11.67 -60.73 -12.65
CA SER A 236 13.02 -60.93 -12.07
C SER A 236 13.17 -60.18 -10.74
N THR A 237 13.70 -60.90 -9.74
CA THR A 237 13.54 -60.70 -8.30
C THR A 237 14.75 -60.09 -7.56
N VAL A 238 14.44 -59.18 -6.63
CA VAL A 238 15.07 -58.70 -5.36
C VAL A 238 16.54 -59.03 -5.00
N ASP A 239 17.12 -60.14 -5.39
CA ASP A 239 18.49 -60.54 -4.96
C ASP A 239 19.62 -59.82 -5.73
N GLU A 240 19.32 -59.30 -6.93
CA GLU A 240 20.27 -58.46 -7.68
C GLU A 240 20.47 -57.08 -7.06
N ILE A 241 19.43 -56.54 -6.40
CA ILE A 241 19.46 -55.20 -5.80
C ILE A 241 20.29 -55.23 -4.51
N THR A 242 20.18 -56.31 -3.72
CA THR A 242 20.88 -56.46 -2.44
C THR A 242 22.40 -56.56 -2.63
N ARG A 243 22.87 -57.13 -3.75
CA ARG A 243 24.30 -57.26 -4.07
C ARG A 243 24.92 -55.93 -4.55
N ALA A 244 24.15 -55.08 -5.20
CA ALA A 244 24.61 -53.76 -5.66
C ALA A 244 24.77 -52.75 -4.51
N VAL A 245 23.97 -52.87 -3.45
CA VAL A 245 23.99 -51.93 -2.31
C VAL A 245 25.16 -52.19 -1.36
N SER A 246 25.63 -53.43 -1.21
CA SER A 246 26.78 -53.74 -0.34
C SER A 246 28.15 -53.40 -0.94
N ALA A 247 28.24 -53.07 -2.23
CA ALA A 247 29.51 -52.72 -2.89
C ALA A 247 29.90 -51.23 -2.75
N LEU A 248 29.03 -50.36 -2.21
CA LEU A 248 29.27 -48.91 -2.12
C LEU A 248 29.80 -48.42 -0.77
N ALA A 249 30.03 -49.29 0.20
CA ALA A 249 30.53 -48.91 1.53
C ALA A 249 32.01 -49.30 1.71
N GLY A 250 32.93 -48.36 1.44
CA GLY A 250 34.34 -48.43 1.84
C GLY A 250 34.64 -47.48 3.01
N PRO A 251 35.68 -47.75 3.83
CA PRO A 251 35.92 -47.04 5.09
C PRO A 251 36.84 -45.82 4.92
N ASP A 252 36.53 -44.78 5.69
CA ASP A 252 37.40 -43.70 6.19
C ASP A 252 38.06 -42.72 5.20
N GLY A 253 37.46 -41.53 5.09
CA GLY A 253 38.05 -40.34 4.48
C GLY A 253 37.35 -39.06 4.96
N ASN A 254 37.88 -38.45 6.03
CA ASN A 254 37.38 -37.24 6.67
C ASN A 254 37.47 -35.99 5.78
N GLY A 255 36.35 -35.25 5.69
CA GLY A 255 36.27 -33.88 5.17
C GLY A 255 34.83 -33.55 4.80
N GLU A 256 34.09 -32.83 5.66
CA GLU A 256 32.72 -32.38 5.39
C GLU A 256 32.65 -31.52 4.11
N PRO A 257 31.91 -31.93 3.07
CA PRO A 257 31.47 -31.04 2.01
C PRO A 257 30.17 -30.36 2.45
N ALA A 258 30.08 -29.04 2.28
CA ALA A 258 28.89 -28.25 2.57
C ALA A 258 27.62 -28.86 1.94
N PRO A 259 26.47 -28.88 2.65
CA PRO A 259 25.27 -29.52 2.14
C PRO A 259 24.74 -28.79 0.90
N ALA A 260 24.59 -29.53 -0.20
CA ALA A 260 23.96 -29.05 -1.42
C ALA A 260 22.52 -28.57 -1.14
N PRO A 261 22.05 -27.50 -1.80
CA PRO A 261 20.69 -27.01 -1.60
C PRO A 261 19.67 -28.05 -2.11
N PRO A 262 18.56 -28.31 -1.38
CA PRO A 262 17.62 -29.35 -1.76
C PRO A 262 16.93 -29.03 -3.07
N ALA A 263 16.87 -30.03 -3.96
CA ALA A 263 16.16 -29.96 -5.23
C ALA A 263 14.65 -30.10 -5.00
N SER A 264 13.94 -28.98 -5.04
CA SER A 264 12.47 -28.86 -4.97
C SER A 264 11.79 -28.89 -3.58
N MET A 265 10.69 -28.14 -3.48
CA MET A 265 9.80 -28.04 -2.31
C MET A 265 9.21 -29.38 -1.85
N SER A 266 9.13 -30.35 -2.77
CA SER A 266 8.57 -31.69 -2.57
C SER A 266 9.44 -32.58 -1.68
N GLU A 267 10.76 -32.48 -1.80
CA GLU A 267 11.70 -33.22 -0.94
C GLU A 267 11.77 -32.60 0.46
N ARG A 268 11.68 -31.27 0.54
CA ARG A 268 11.62 -30.54 1.82
C ARG A 268 10.38 -30.91 2.66
N ARG A 269 9.26 -31.24 2.01
CA ARG A 269 8.06 -31.78 2.69
C ARG A 269 8.22 -33.23 3.16
N ARG A 270 8.95 -34.07 2.42
CA ARG A 270 9.17 -35.48 2.76
C ARG A 270 10.15 -35.66 3.91
N ALA A 271 11.12 -34.75 4.07
CA ALA A 271 12.09 -34.78 5.16
C ALA A 271 11.55 -34.24 6.50
N TYR A 272 10.35 -33.64 6.51
CA TYR A 272 9.76 -33.12 7.74
C TYR A 272 9.16 -34.26 8.57
N ARG A 273 9.86 -34.67 9.62
CA ARG A 273 9.30 -35.52 10.68
C ARG A 273 8.78 -34.60 11.80
N PRO A 274 7.48 -34.65 12.15
CA PRO A 274 6.99 -33.88 13.29
C PRO A 274 7.69 -34.34 14.58
N PRO A 275 7.95 -33.44 15.53
CA PRO A 275 8.61 -33.81 16.78
C PRO A 275 7.76 -34.84 17.56
N ASN A 276 8.42 -35.88 18.07
CA ASN A 276 7.78 -36.92 18.88
C ASN A 276 7.47 -36.36 20.27
N LEU A 277 6.18 -36.11 20.55
CA LEU A 277 5.71 -35.51 21.81
C LEU A 277 5.67 -36.49 22.99
N SER A 278 6.21 -37.71 22.85
CA SER A 278 6.13 -38.78 23.85
C SER A 278 7.49 -39.35 24.27
N ASP A 279 8.60 -38.73 23.87
CA ASP A 279 9.94 -39.16 24.26
C ASP A 279 10.34 -38.53 25.62
N PRO A 280 10.57 -39.34 26.68
CA PRO A 280 10.96 -38.81 27.99
C PRO A 280 12.45 -38.45 28.08
N GLN A 281 13.26 -38.65 27.03
CA GLN A 281 14.68 -38.23 27.00
C GLN A 281 15.08 -37.37 25.79
N GLY A 282 14.13 -36.92 24.97
CA GLY A 282 14.37 -36.00 23.86
C GLY A 282 14.13 -34.55 24.28
N GLU A 283 15.07 -33.66 23.99
CA GLU A 283 15.00 -32.22 24.32
C GLU A 283 13.61 -31.63 24.02
N GLY A 284 12.87 -31.35 25.09
CA GLY A 284 11.61 -30.62 25.00
C GLY A 284 11.83 -29.22 24.42
N LEU A 285 10.73 -28.59 24.00
CA LEU A 285 10.69 -27.18 23.56
C LEU A 285 11.29 -26.27 24.64
N THR A 286 12.58 -25.98 24.55
CA THR A 286 13.28 -24.97 25.34
C THR A 286 13.07 -23.60 24.68
N LEU A 287 13.09 -22.52 25.48
CA LEU A 287 13.01 -21.15 24.96
C LEU A 287 14.10 -20.86 23.91
N ASP A 288 15.21 -21.59 23.99
CA ASP A 288 16.35 -21.48 23.07
C ASP A 288 15.99 -21.94 21.65
N ASN A 289 15.15 -22.97 21.51
CA ASN A 289 14.69 -23.51 20.21
C ASN A 289 13.54 -22.70 19.57
N LEU A 290 12.98 -21.71 20.28
CA LEU A 290 11.99 -20.75 19.76
C LEU A 290 12.62 -19.41 19.33
N SER A 291 13.94 -19.28 19.42
CA SER A 291 14.64 -18.09 18.93
C SER A 291 14.59 -18.05 17.41
N VAL A 292 13.55 -17.41 16.87
CA VAL A 292 13.60 -16.82 15.53
C VAL A 292 14.85 -15.94 15.52
N PRO A 293 15.84 -16.18 14.63
CA PRO A 293 17.04 -15.35 14.60
C PRO A 293 16.57 -13.90 14.48
N PRO A 294 17.09 -12.96 15.30
CA PRO A 294 16.67 -11.58 15.26
C PRO A 294 16.81 -11.12 13.81
N THR A 295 15.67 -10.77 13.20
CA THR A 295 15.65 -10.21 11.85
C THR A 295 16.66 -9.07 11.87
N SER A 296 17.68 -9.12 11.02
CA SER A 296 18.66 -8.04 10.91
C SER A 296 17.87 -6.73 10.76
N GLN A 297 17.83 -5.92 11.82
CA GLN A 297 17.24 -4.60 11.78
C GLN A 297 18.15 -3.79 10.87
N LYS A 298 17.82 -3.76 9.58
CA LYS A 298 18.39 -2.78 8.67
C LYS A 298 17.64 -1.49 8.96
N LEU A 299 18.18 -0.70 9.89
CA LEU A 299 17.81 0.70 10.05
C LEU A 299 18.24 1.38 8.75
N ILE A 300 17.30 1.60 7.85
CA ILE A 300 17.52 2.47 6.70
C ILE A 300 17.41 3.87 7.29
N ASP A 301 18.53 4.40 7.77
CA ASP A 301 18.66 5.81 8.12
C ASP A 301 18.98 6.58 6.85
N ASP A 302 17.92 7.03 6.20
CA ASP A 302 17.93 7.86 5.01
C ASP A 302 17.95 9.37 5.36
N LEU A 303 18.34 9.71 6.60
CA LEU A 303 18.63 11.06 7.10
C LEU A 303 20.13 11.31 7.34
N ALA A 304 21.00 10.32 7.15
CA ALA A 304 22.44 10.53 7.23
C ALA A 304 22.90 11.56 6.18
N THR A 305 23.43 12.69 6.64
CA THR A 305 24.12 13.67 5.79
C THR A 305 25.26 12.97 5.07
N VAL A 306 25.14 12.86 3.75
CA VAL A 306 26.23 12.45 2.87
C VAL A 306 27.39 13.40 3.12
N GLU A 307 28.46 12.92 3.76
CA GLU A 307 29.76 13.58 3.71
C GLU A 307 30.24 13.50 2.26
N VAL A 308 30.03 14.59 1.55
CA VAL A 308 30.56 14.78 0.22
C VAL A 308 32.04 15.03 0.39
N ASP A 309 32.87 14.16 -0.19
CA ASP A 309 34.32 14.33 -0.30
C ASP A 309 34.61 15.66 -1.04
N THR A 310 34.93 16.70 -0.27
CA THR A 310 35.17 18.06 -0.75
C THR A 310 36.48 18.19 -1.53
N SER A 311 37.33 17.15 -1.56
CA SER A 311 38.61 17.16 -2.28
C SER A 311 38.46 17.22 -3.81
N ARG A 312 37.26 16.95 -4.35
CA ARG A 312 36.95 17.05 -5.78
C ARG A 312 36.14 18.29 -6.18
N LEU A 313 35.81 19.17 -5.22
CA LEU A 313 35.07 20.41 -5.47
C LEU A 313 36.02 21.62 -5.46
N ILE A 314 37.04 21.59 -6.31
CA ILE A 314 37.77 22.81 -6.70
C ILE A 314 37.31 23.16 -8.11
N THR A 315 36.36 24.10 -8.17
CA THR A 315 36.12 25.11 -9.23
C THR A 315 35.93 24.59 -10.67
N PRO A 316 34.74 24.77 -11.28
CA PRO A 316 34.34 26.10 -11.74
C PRO A 316 32.85 26.38 -11.54
N ALA A 317 32.49 27.12 -10.48
CA ALA A 317 31.13 27.61 -10.26
C ALA A 317 31.08 29.14 -10.18
N GLN A 318 31.98 29.81 -10.91
CA GLN A 318 31.96 31.27 -11.09
C GLN A 318 31.80 31.69 -12.56
N ALA A 319 31.82 30.75 -13.52
CA ALA A 319 31.72 31.06 -14.95
C ALA A 319 30.32 30.89 -15.57
N GLU A 320 29.39 30.15 -14.93
CA GLU A 320 28.09 29.81 -15.54
C GLU A 320 26.89 30.57 -14.95
N ILE A 321 27.10 31.48 -13.99
CA ILE A 321 26.01 32.31 -13.43
C ILE A 321 25.92 33.70 -14.11
N GLU A 322 26.94 34.11 -14.87
CA GLU A 322 26.90 35.39 -15.61
C GLU A 322 26.05 35.34 -16.90
N ASP A 323 25.74 34.16 -17.44
CA ASP A 323 25.09 34.02 -18.75
C ASP A 323 23.55 34.12 -18.73
N PHE A 324 22.93 34.23 -17.54
CA PHE A 324 21.48 34.36 -17.39
C PHE A 324 21.01 35.70 -16.78
N ALA A 325 21.93 36.63 -16.52
CA ALA A 325 21.57 38.00 -16.17
C ALA A 325 21.66 38.89 -17.43
N PRO A 326 20.62 39.67 -17.79
CA PRO A 326 20.78 40.66 -18.85
C PRO A 326 21.92 41.62 -18.47
N ALA A 327 22.78 41.91 -19.45
CA ALA A 327 23.96 42.77 -19.29
C ALA A 327 23.64 44.01 -18.43
N HIS A 328 24.61 44.38 -17.57
CA HIS A 328 24.47 45.33 -16.46
C HIS A 328 23.80 46.67 -16.81
N GLY A 329 23.73 47.06 -18.09
CA GLY A 329 23.11 48.32 -18.50
C GLY A 329 21.58 48.32 -18.65
N TRP A 330 20.86 47.19 -18.65
CA TRP A 330 19.44 47.15 -19.07
C TRP A 330 18.47 46.62 -18.00
N ARG A 331 18.93 46.45 -16.76
CA ARG A 331 18.11 45.96 -15.64
C ARG A 331 16.95 46.91 -15.26
N TRP A 332 17.04 48.19 -15.63
CA TRP A 332 16.01 49.22 -15.42
C TRP A 332 14.89 49.19 -16.47
N LEU A 333 15.14 48.57 -17.64
CA LEU A 333 14.24 48.56 -18.79
C LEU A 333 12.82 48.02 -18.49
N PRO A 334 12.63 46.87 -17.80
CA PRO A 334 11.28 46.37 -17.50
C PRO A 334 10.50 47.31 -16.57
N PHE A 335 11.18 47.96 -15.61
CA PHE A 335 10.54 48.90 -14.68
C PHE A 335 10.17 50.22 -15.35
N ALA A 336 11.00 50.71 -16.28
CA ALA A 336 10.69 51.88 -17.09
C ALA A 336 9.52 51.64 -18.04
N LEU A 337 9.43 50.45 -18.65
CA LEU A 337 8.30 50.05 -19.49
C LEU A 337 6.99 49.97 -18.68
N LEU A 338 7.03 49.36 -17.48
CA LEU A 338 5.87 49.30 -16.59
C LEU A 338 5.45 50.69 -16.09
N ALA A 339 6.40 51.56 -15.75
CA ALA A 339 6.11 52.95 -15.39
C ALA A 339 5.43 53.71 -16.55
N GLY A 340 5.90 53.51 -17.79
CA GLY A 340 5.26 54.07 -18.99
C GLY A 340 3.85 53.53 -19.25
N LEU A 341 3.61 52.23 -18.99
CA LEU A 341 2.29 51.64 -19.13
C LEU A 341 1.32 52.16 -18.05
N GLY A 342 1.84 52.37 -16.83
CA GLY A 342 1.12 52.98 -15.71
C GLY A 342 0.75 54.45 -15.95
N THR A 343 1.65 55.26 -16.53
CA THR A 343 1.36 56.66 -16.88
C THR A 343 0.28 56.77 -17.95
N ILE A 344 0.33 55.91 -18.98
CA ILE A 344 -0.69 55.86 -20.04
C ILE A 344 -2.05 55.45 -19.46
N GLY A 345 -2.09 54.42 -18.61
CA GLY A 345 -3.32 53.98 -17.94
C GLY A 345 -3.93 55.04 -17.02
N LEU A 346 -3.09 55.75 -16.26
CA LEU A 346 -3.52 56.86 -15.40
C LEU A 346 -4.05 58.04 -16.22
N TYR A 347 -3.36 58.41 -17.29
CA TYR A 347 -3.76 59.52 -18.17
C TYR A 347 -5.08 59.22 -18.89
N ASP A 348 -5.26 58.03 -19.48
CA ASP A 348 -6.50 57.65 -20.17
C ASP A 348 -7.66 57.51 -19.16
N GLY A 349 -7.39 56.99 -17.96
CA GLY A 349 -8.35 56.95 -16.85
C GLY A 349 -8.84 58.35 -16.45
N LEU A 350 -7.93 59.29 -16.19
CA LEU A 350 -8.28 60.69 -15.85
C LEU A 350 -8.99 61.40 -17.00
N ARG A 351 -8.52 61.22 -18.25
CA ARG A 351 -9.15 61.80 -19.44
C ARG A 351 -10.58 61.33 -19.60
N ARG A 352 -10.85 60.04 -19.39
CA ARG A 352 -12.22 59.47 -19.42
C ARG A 352 -13.09 60.05 -18.32
N ILE A 353 -12.57 60.21 -17.10
CA ILE A 353 -13.30 60.83 -15.98
C ILE A 353 -13.68 62.28 -16.31
N LEU A 354 -12.76 63.07 -16.87
CA LEU A 354 -12.98 64.49 -17.19
C LEU A 354 -13.92 64.68 -18.39
N THR A 355 -13.88 63.77 -19.37
CA THR A 355 -14.72 63.80 -20.58
C THR A 355 -16.11 63.16 -20.41
N GLN A 356 -16.30 62.27 -19.42
CA GLN A 356 -17.60 61.64 -19.12
C GLN A 356 -18.60 62.56 -18.39
N SER A 357 -18.24 63.82 -18.12
CA SER A 357 -19.08 64.84 -17.45
C SER A 357 -20.36 65.24 -18.21
N GLY A 358 -20.69 64.62 -19.36
CA GLY A 358 -21.81 65.02 -20.22
C GLY A 358 -22.64 63.90 -20.86
N ALA A 359 -22.46 62.63 -20.47
CA ALA A 359 -23.24 61.52 -21.05
C ALA A 359 -24.48 61.18 -20.20
N ARG A 360 -25.64 61.20 -20.86
CA ARG A 360 -26.99 61.03 -20.31
C ARG A 360 -27.14 59.72 -19.52
N MET A 361 -27.88 59.81 -18.40
CA MET A 361 -28.43 58.65 -17.67
C MET A 361 -29.10 57.68 -18.65
N GLY A 362 -28.52 56.49 -18.86
CA GLY A 362 -29.16 55.47 -19.71
C GLY A 362 -28.38 54.21 -20.09
N GLU A 363 -27.04 54.17 -20.00
CA GLU A 363 -26.29 52.97 -20.42
C GLU A 363 -25.40 52.37 -19.33
N ALA A 364 -25.62 51.07 -19.10
CA ALA A 364 -24.87 50.07 -18.34
C ALA A 364 -23.91 50.55 -17.23
N ALA A 365 -24.22 50.15 -15.99
CA ALA A 365 -23.41 50.38 -14.79
C ALA A 365 -21.92 50.00 -14.89
N SER A 366 -21.50 49.23 -15.91
CA SER A 366 -20.09 48.91 -16.17
C SER A 366 -19.28 50.09 -16.76
N GLN A 367 -19.91 51.04 -17.45
CA GLN A 367 -19.18 52.15 -18.10
C GLN A 367 -18.85 53.31 -17.15
N THR A 368 -19.59 53.46 -16.05
CA THR A 368 -19.39 54.53 -15.05
C THR A 368 -18.12 54.32 -14.22
N TYR A 369 -17.76 53.06 -13.94
CA TYR A 369 -16.61 52.73 -13.06
C TYR A 369 -15.31 52.44 -13.82
N THR A 370 -15.35 52.33 -15.16
CA THR A 370 -14.18 51.97 -15.96
C THR A 370 -13.09 53.05 -15.91
N GLY A 371 -13.45 54.33 -15.95
CA GLY A 371 -12.50 55.45 -15.83
C GLY A 371 -11.78 55.48 -14.48
N PRO A 372 -12.51 55.52 -13.35
CA PRO A 372 -11.93 55.46 -12.00
C PRO A 372 -11.06 54.22 -11.74
N LEU A 373 -11.48 53.04 -12.19
CA LEU A 373 -10.70 51.80 -12.04
C LEU A 373 -9.39 51.82 -12.83
N MET A 374 -9.42 52.32 -14.07
CA MET A 374 -8.21 52.47 -14.89
C MET A 374 -7.25 53.51 -14.29
N ALA A 375 -7.77 54.61 -13.75
CA ALA A 375 -6.95 55.62 -13.09
C ALA A 375 -6.27 55.06 -11.82
N LEU A 376 -7.00 54.34 -10.98
CA LEU A 376 -6.45 53.72 -9.77
C LEU A 376 -5.45 52.61 -10.09
N GLY A 377 -5.77 51.73 -11.04
CA GLY A 377 -4.88 50.65 -11.47
C GLY A 377 -3.59 51.18 -12.12
N GLY A 378 -3.71 52.16 -13.02
CA GLY A 378 -2.57 52.81 -13.65
C GLY A 378 -1.69 53.57 -12.65
N GLY A 379 -2.31 54.29 -11.71
CA GLY A 379 -1.61 55.02 -10.64
C GLY A 379 -0.85 54.09 -9.69
N PHE A 380 -1.47 52.97 -9.27
CA PHE A 380 -0.82 51.97 -8.43
C PHE A 380 0.37 51.32 -9.13
N LEU A 381 0.20 50.92 -10.39
CA LEU A 381 1.25 50.29 -11.19
C LEU A 381 2.42 51.25 -11.44
N LEU A 382 2.15 52.54 -11.67
CA LEU A 382 3.15 53.59 -11.75
C LEU A 382 3.91 53.75 -10.43
N PHE A 383 3.21 53.84 -9.30
CA PHE A 383 3.81 54.02 -7.98
C PHE A 383 4.79 52.88 -7.63
N VAL A 384 4.34 51.63 -7.82
CA VAL A 384 5.18 50.45 -7.59
C VAL A 384 6.38 50.44 -8.53
N SER A 385 6.18 50.72 -9.82
CA SER A 385 7.26 50.71 -10.81
C SER A 385 8.32 51.78 -10.54
N VAL A 386 7.90 53.00 -10.18
CA VAL A 386 8.81 54.10 -9.81
C VAL A 386 9.54 53.80 -8.50
N TYR A 387 8.86 53.22 -7.51
CA TYR A 387 9.49 52.81 -6.26
C TYR A 387 10.61 51.79 -6.47
N TYR A 388 10.37 50.76 -7.31
CA TYR A 388 11.39 49.77 -7.63
C TYR A 388 12.51 50.33 -8.51
N LEU A 389 12.21 51.24 -9.44
CA LEU A 389 13.22 51.94 -10.24
C LEU A 389 14.13 52.80 -9.35
N TYR A 390 13.55 53.55 -8.40
CA TYR A 390 14.31 54.35 -7.43
C TYR A 390 15.16 53.47 -6.52
N ARG A 391 14.60 52.37 -5.99
CA ARG A 391 15.34 51.42 -5.15
C ARG A 391 16.49 50.75 -5.91
N MET A 392 16.31 50.49 -7.21
CA MET A 392 17.35 49.91 -8.04
C MET A 392 18.49 50.89 -8.29
N LEU A 393 18.18 52.16 -8.62
CA LEU A 393 19.18 53.22 -8.78
C LEU A 393 19.93 53.53 -7.47
N ALA A 394 19.23 53.43 -6.33
CA ALA A 394 19.84 53.64 -5.01
C ALA A 394 20.68 52.45 -4.50
N GLN A 395 20.74 51.33 -5.22
CA GLN A 395 21.60 50.19 -4.92
C GLN A 395 22.87 50.14 -5.80
N GLU A 396 23.04 51.11 -6.71
CA GLU A 396 24.22 51.23 -7.59
C GLU A 396 25.32 52.17 -7.04
N ASP A 397 25.11 52.79 -5.87
CA ASP A 397 26.13 53.45 -5.04
C ASP A 397 26.51 52.57 -3.84
#